data_AF-A0A9N9GNH1-F1
#
_entry.id   AF-A0A9N9GNH1-F1
#
_cell.length_a   1.000
_cell.length_b   1.000
_cell.length_c   1.000
_cell.angle_alpha   90.00
_cell.angle_beta   90.00
_cell.angle_gamma   90.00
#
_symmetry.space_group_name_H-M   'P 1'
#
loop_
_entity.id
_entity.type
_entity.pdbx_description
1 polymer ?
#
loop_
_entity_poly.entity_id
_entity_poly.type
_entity_poly.pdbx_seq_one_letter_code
_entity_poly.pdbx_strand_id
1 'polypeptide(L)'
;MEPFTLDYLTKKESDQLDMDTSNKSQYEYELVGVLVHTSTDITIIKERKPAPGDPSTERRWYQFNDSNVELFDAKDIPKQCYGGPEQITKWDTNLQKCYSNISKTV
;
A
#
# COMPACT_ATOMS: atom_id res chain seq x y z
N MET A 1 26.00 2.62 14.34
CA MET A 1 25.48 2.25 13.01
C MET A 1 24.90 3.51 12.40
N GLU A 2 25.35 3.90 11.22
CA GLU A 2 24.66 4.95 10.45
C GLU A 2 23.37 4.37 9.86
N PRO A 3 22.30 5.17 9.74
CA PRO A 3 21.05 4.73 9.14
C PRO A 3 21.21 4.48 7.64
N PHE A 4 20.56 3.45 7.10
CA PHE A 4 20.65 3.06 5.70
C PHE A 4 19.72 3.94 4.83
N THR A 5 20.08 5.22 4.69
CA THR A 5 19.35 6.21 3.91
C THR A 5 19.85 6.28 2.47
N LEU A 6 19.09 6.95 1.59
CA LEU A 6 19.56 7.27 0.24
C LEU A 6 20.90 8.01 0.30
N ASP A 7 21.07 8.97 1.22
CA ASP A 7 22.35 9.68 1.40
C ASP A 7 23.50 8.73 1.71
N TYR A 8 23.27 7.75 2.60
CA TYR A 8 24.27 6.76 2.95
C TYR A 8 24.67 5.91 1.75
N LEU A 9 23.68 5.46 0.96
CA LEU A 9 23.91 4.69 -0.27
C LEU A 9 24.63 5.53 -1.32
N THR A 10 24.15 6.74 -1.59
CA THR A 10 24.72 7.67 -2.57
C THR A 10 26.14 8.07 -2.19
N LYS A 11 26.41 8.35 -0.90
CA LYS A 11 27.77 8.66 -0.40
C LYS A 11 28.72 7.47 -0.49
N LYS A 12 28.19 6.25 -0.34
CA LYS A 12 28.96 5.02 -0.48
C LYS A 12 29.23 4.66 -1.95
N GLU A 13 28.31 5.00 -2.85
CA GLU A 13 28.41 4.73 -4.30
C GLU A 13 29.12 5.84 -5.08
N SER A 14 29.11 7.07 -4.57
CA SER A 14 29.70 8.26 -5.19
C SER A 14 30.82 8.78 -4.29
N ASP A 15 32.08 8.55 -4.64
CA ASP A 15 33.22 8.96 -3.81
C ASP A 15 33.33 10.48 -3.55
N GLN A 16 32.60 11.35 -4.28
CA GLN A 16 32.59 12.80 -4.04
C GLN A 16 31.36 13.46 -4.66
N LEU A 17 30.34 13.86 -3.88
CA LEU A 17 29.43 14.99 -4.21
C LEU A 17 28.75 15.51 -2.93
N ASP A 18 28.93 16.79 -2.61
CA ASP A 18 28.21 17.49 -1.55
C ASP A 18 26.74 17.67 -1.96
N MET A 19 25.86 16.77 -1.50
CA MET A 19 24.42 16.84 -1.75
C MET A 19 23.75 17.85 -0.81
N ASP A 20 23.09 18.85 -1.40
CA ASP A 20 22.25 19.81 -0.69
C ASP A 20 21.04 19.09 -0.07
N THR A 21 21.07 18.93 1.25
CA THR A 21 20.00 18.31 2.06
C THR A 21 18.72 19.14 2.11
N SER A 22 18.72 20.36 1.55
CA SER A 22 17.52 21.23 1.52
C SER A 22 16.44 20.75 0.53
N ASN A 23 16.80 19.94 -0.48
CA ASN A 23 15.87 19.42 -1.47
C ASN A 23 15.10 18.20 -0.93
N LYS A 24 13.97 18.43 -0.26
CA LYS A 24 13.06 17.39 0.25
C LYS A 24 12.61 16.35 -0.79
N SER A 25 12.52 16.75 -2.06
CA SER A 25 12.06 15.90 -3.15
C SER A 25 12.92 14.64 -3.35
N GLN A 26 14.20 14.66 -2.95
CA GLN A 26 15.09 13.50 -3.08
C GLN A 26 14.70 12.32 -2.18
N TYR A 27 13.83 12.54 -1.19
CA TYR A 27 13.38 11.53 -0.24
C TYR A 27 11.90 11.16 -0.43
N GLU A 28 11.29 11.54 -1.55
CA GLU A 28 9.92 11.15 -1.86
C GLU A 28 9.91 9.74 -2.46
N TYR A 29 9.30 8.80 -1.74
CA TYR A 29 9.11 7.44 -2.20
C TYR A 29 7.66 7.23 -2.63
N GLU A 30 7.49 6.54 -3.76
CA GLU A 30 6.17 6.10 -4.23
C GLU A 30 5.86 4.71 -3.65
N LEU A 31 4.68 4.54 -3.07
CA LEU A 31 4.19 3.21 -2.70
C LEU A 31 3.90 2.40 -3.97
N VAL A 32 4.63 1.31 -4.16
CA VAL A 32 4.49 0.43 -5.34
C VAL A 32 3.89 -0.94 -5.02
N GLY A 33 3.77 -1.30 -3.75
CA GLY A 33 3.21 -2.57 -3.34
C GLY A 33 3.13 -2.75 -1.83
N VAL A 34 2.30 -3.70 -1.42
CA VAL A 34 2.09 -4.12 -0.04
C VAL A 34 2.08 -5.64 -0.02
N LEU A 35 2.89 -6.23 0.87
CA LEU A 35 2.81 -7.65 1.20
C LEU A 35 2.00 -7.80 2.47
N VAL A 36 0.86 -8.48 2.38
CA VAL A 36 -0.04 -8.73 3.51
C VAL A 36 0.14 -10.17 3.96
N HIS A 37 0.70 -10.34 5.16
CA HIS A 37 0.87 -11.65 5.77
C HIS A 37 -0.38 -12.01 6.56
N THR A 38 -1.22 -12.88 6.00
CA THR A 38 -2.42 -13.40 6.66
C THR A 38 -2.34 -14.93 6.74
N SER A 39 -3.43 -15.63 7.05
CA SER A 39 -3.47 -17.10 6.89
C SER A 39 -3.17 -17.55 5.45
N THR A 40 -3.36 -16.65 4.48
CA THR A 40 -2.92 -16.77 3.09
C THR A 40 -2.09 -15.53 2.75
N ASP A 41 -0.91 -15.72 2.15
CA ASP A 41 -0.09 -14.59 1.74
C ASP A 41 -0.73 -13.89 0.55
N ILE A 42 -0.99 -12.59 0.70
CA ILE A 42 -1.60 -11.77 -0.35
C ILE A 42 -0.63 -10.65 -0.69
N THR A 43 -0.33 -10.51 -1.98
CA THR A 43 0.53 -9.43 -2.47
C THR A 43 -0.28 -8.45 -3.31
N ILE A 44 -0.18 -7.16 -3.01
CA ILE A 44 -0.83 -6.10 -3.76
C ILE A 44 0.25 -5.26 -4.45
N ILE A 45 0.21 -5.10 -5.77
CA ILE A 45 1.27 -4.46 -6.57
C ILE A 45 0.69 -3.43 -7.55
N LYS A 46 1.34 -2.27 -7.65
CA LYS A 46 1.07 -1.23 -8.64
C LYS A 46 1.82 -1.51 -9.94
N GLU A 47 1.16 -1.35 -11.07
CA GLU A 47 1.81 -1.42 -12.39
C GLU A 47 2.96 -0.40 -12.50
N ARG A 48 4.03 -0.79 -13.21
CA ARG A 48 5.21 0.08 -13.41
C ARG A 48 4.98 1.16 -14.45
N LYS A 49 4.14 0.88 -15.45
CA LYS A 49 3.87 1.76 -16.59
C LYS A 49 2.36 1.91 -16.73
N PRO A 50 1.86 3.10 -17.11
CA PRO A 50 0.47 3.26 -17.51
C PRO A 50 0.16 2.38 -18.72
N ALA A 51 -1.13 2.13 -18.94
CA ALA A 51 -1.60 1.28 -20.03
C ALA A 51 -1.11 1.82 -21.40
N PRO A 52 -0.71 0.93 -22.32
CA PRO A 52 -0.27 1.35 -23.65
C PRO A 52 -1.43 2.05 -24.39
N GLY A 53 -1.27 3.34 -24.67
CA GLY A 53 -2.25 4.14 -25.41
C GLY A 53 -2.64 5.46 -24.74
N ASP A 54 -2.44 5.60 -23.42
CA ASP A 54 -2.73 6.86 -22.72
C ASP A 54 -1.81 7.04 -21.48
N PRO A 55 -0.84 7.97 -21.52
CA PRO A 55 0.05 8.25 -20.40
C PRO A 55 -0.64 8.99 -19.23
N SER A 56 -1.87 9.48 -19.42
CA SER A 56 -2.67 10.09 -18.35
C SER A 56 -3.45 9.05 -17.52
N THR A 57 -3.53 7.81 -17.98
CA THR A 57 -4.23 6.75 -17.24
C THR A 57 -3.49 6.43 -15.95
N GLU A 58 -4.21 6.46 -14.83
CA GLU A 58 -3.69 6.03 -13.54
C GLU A 58 -3.19 4.58 -13.62
N ARG A 59 -2.04 4.31 -12.97
CA ARG A 59 -1.47 2.96 -12.93
C ARG A 59 -2.38 2.06 -12.11
N ARG A 60 -2.69 0.87 -12.64
CA ARG A 60 -3.58 -0.09 -11.98
C ARG A 60 -2.88 -0.80 -10.84
N TRP A 61 -3.68 -1.24 -9.88
CA TRP A 61 -3.25 -2.10 -8.79
C TRP A 61 -3.85 -3.49 -8.97
N TYR A 62 -3.08 -4.50 -8.59
CA TYR A 62 -3.50 -5.89 -8.66
C TYR A 62 -3.22 -6.59 -7.35
N GLN A 63 -4.09 -7.52 -7.01
CA GLN A 63 -3.95 -8.43 -5.89
C GLN A 63 -3.60 -9.83 -6.43
N PHE A 64 -2.62 -10.47 -5.78
CA PHE A 64 -2.16 -11.83 -6.05
C PHE A 64 -2.42 -12.69 -4.82
N ASN A 65 -3.11 -13.83 -5.01
CA ASN A 65 -3.44 -14.80 -3.97
C ASN A 65 -3.02 -16.23 -4.37
N ASP A 66 -1.78 -16.36 -4.86
CA ASP A 66 -1.15 -17.57 -5.44
C ASP A 66 -1.79 -18.09 -6.74
N SER A 67 -3.11 -18.28 -6.77
CA SER A 67 -3.82 -18.90 -7.89
C SER A 67 -4.46 -17.88 -8.83
N ASN A 68 -4.91 -16.73 -8.31
CA ASN A 68 -5.62 -15.71 -9.08
C ASN A 68 -4.90 -14.36 -9.03
N VAL A 69 -5.16 -13.57 -10.06
CA VAL A 69 -4.77 -12.17 -10.16
C VAL A 69 -6.03 -11.35 -10.39
N GLU A 70 -6.30 -10.41 -9.49
CA GLU A 70 -7.51 -9.60 -9.50
C GLU A 70 -7.17 -8.12 -9.49
N LEU A 71 -8.05 -7.28 -10.04
CA LEU A 71 -7.92 -5.83 -9.94
C LEU A 71 -8.17 -5.39 -8.50
N PHE A 72 -7.38 -4.43 -8.04
CA PHE A 72 -7.47 -3.89 -6.68
C PHE A 72 -7.64 -2.37 -6.75
N ASP A 73 -8.49 -1.80 -5.90
CA ASP A 73 -8.61 -0.34 -5.75
C ASP A 73 -7.63 0.15 -4.69
N ALA A 74 -6.73 1.06 -5.05
CA ALA A 74 -5.76 1.63 -4.12
C ALA A 74 -6.40 2.29 -2.89
N LYS A 75 -7.66 2.75 -3.01
CA LYS A 75 -8.42 3.33 -1.90
C LYS A 75 -8.77 2.32 -0.81
N ASP A 76 -8.71 1.03 -1.12
CA ASP A 76 -8.99 -0.05 -0.17
C ASP A 76 -7.77 -0.46 0.66
N ILE A 77 -6.55 0.00 0.32
CA ILE A 77 -5.33 -0.32 1.11
C ILE A 77 -5.51 0.03 2.60
N PRO A 78 -5.98 1.22 3.00
CA PRO A 78 -6.14 1.53 4.42
C PRO A 78 -7.12 0.59 5.11
N LYS A 79 -8.20 0.23 4.43
CA LYS A 79 -9.24 -0.64 4.98
C LYS A 79 -8.77 -2.08 5.11
N GLN A 80 -8.08 -2.61 4.10
CA GLN A 80 -7.74 -4.02 4.01
C GLN A 80 -6.35 -4.36 4.58
N CYS A 81 -5.44 -3.39 4.69
CA CYS A 81 -4.03 -3.65 5.03
C CYS A 81 -3.55 -2.98 6.32
N TYR A 82 -4.22 -1.93 6.85
CA TYR A 82 -3.76 -1.29 8.09
C TYR A 82 -4.19 -2.05 9.35
N GLY A 83 -5.14 -2.97 9.20
CA GLY A 83 -5.73 -3.75 10.27
C GLY A 83 -6.61 -2.93 11.21
N GLY A 84 -6.90 -3.48 12.38
CA GLY A 84 -7.67 -2.83 13.43
C GLY A 84 -9.15 -3.25 13.47
N PRO A 85 -9.91 -2.74 14.46
CA PRO A 85 -11.32 -3.09 14.61
C PRO A 85 -12.19 -2.39 13.56
N GLU A 86 -12.84 -3.17 12.70
CA GLU A 86 -13.90 -2.67 11.82
C GLU A 86 -15.23 -2.73 12.58
N GLN A 87 -15.90 -1.56 12.70
CA GLN A 87 -17.24 -1.47 13.24
C GLN A 87 -18.26 -1.64 12.12
N ILE A 88 -18.97 -2.77 12.12
CA ILE A 88 -20.04 -3.04 11.16
C ILE A 88 -21.37 -2.83 11.87
N THR A 89 -22.09 -1.78 11.49
CA THR A 89 -23.48 -1.58 11.95
C THR A 89 -24.41 -2.45 11.11
N LYS A 90 -25.10 -3.39 11.75
CA LYS A 90 -26.11 -4.23 11.10
C LYS A 90 -27.49 -3.91 11.67
N TRP A 91 -28.48 -3.86 10.78
CA TRP A 91 -29.88 -3.80 11.17
C TRP A 91 -30.37 -5.21 11.48
N ASP A 92 -30.88 -5.43 12.68
CA ASP A 92 -31.61 -6.65 13.02
C ASP A 92 -33.10 -6.45 12.72
N THR A 93 -33.62 -7.20 11.75
CA THR A 93 -35.04 -7.18 11.39
C THR A 93 -35.94 -7.71 12.50
N ASN A 94 -35.47 -8.68 13.30
CA ASN A 94 -36.25 -9.28 14.38
C ASN A 94 -36.31 -8.39 15.62
N LEU A 95 -35.19 -7.73 15.97
CA LEU A 95 -35.11 -6.82 17.11
C LEU A 95 -35.46 -5.37 16.77
N GLN A 96 -35.64 -5.05 15.47
CA GLN A 96 -35.85 -3.71 14.93
C GLN A 96 -34.85 -2.68 15.46
N LYS A 97 -33.57 -3.08 15.57
CA LYS A 97 -32.51 -2.25 16.15
C LYS A 97 -31.21 -2.38 15.35
N CYS A 98 -30.47 -1.28 15.27
CA CYS A 98 -29.07 -1.29 14.84
C CYS A 98 -28.19 -1.84 15.97
N TYR A 99 -27.26 -2.74 15.64
CA TYR A 99 -26.19 -3.15 16.55
C TYR A 99 -24.84 -3.04 15.84
N SER A 100 -23.80 -2.70 16.60
CA SER A 100 -22.43 -2.60 16.12
C SER A 100 -21.67 -3.88 16.46
N ASN A 101 -21.24 -4.63 15.45
CA ASN A 101 -20.29 -5.71 15.62
C ASN A 101 -18.88 -5.20 15.39
N ILE A 102 -17.97 -5.53 16.31
CA ILE A 102 -16.54 -5.32 16.11
C ILE A 102 -15.98 -6.57 15.46
N SER A 103 -15.64 -6.46 14.18
CA SER A 103 -14.87 -7.46 13.45
C SER A 103 -13.39 -7.09 13.56
N LYS A 104 -12.51 -8.07 13.80
CA LYS A 104 -11.08 -7.83 13.58
C LYS A 104 -10.82 -7.94 12.09
N THR A 105 -10.42 -6.85 11.46
CA THR A 105 -9.84 -6.93 10.12
C THR A 105 -8.37 -7.25 10.32
N VAL A 106 -7.96 -8.37 9.69
CA VAL A 106 -6.62 -8.97 9.57
C VAL A 106 -5.52 -8.31 10.41
#